data_AF-A0AAW5WGK7-F1
#
_entry.id   AF-A0AAW5WGK7-F1
#
_cell.length_a   1.000
_cell.length_b   1.000
_cell.length_c   1.000
_cell.angle_alpha   90.00
_cell.angle_beta   90.00
_cell.angle_gamma   90.00
#
_symmetry.space_group_name_H-M   'P 1'
#
loop_
_entity.id
_entity.type
_entity.pdbx_description
1 polymer ?
#
loop_
_entity_poly.entity_id
_entity_poly.type
_entity_poly.pdbx_seq_one_letter_code
_entity_poly.pdbx_strand_id
1 'polypeptide(L)'
;MNKYKKLIELIENNGLEIQSKKCYDPQSAWTGKHLWIVDKKNQNKIFDLSGNGYCFHDTKVEEAIEEVEKYLSLKNMNAFDDFKKWVEKNAKPQENA
;
A
#
# COMPACT_ATOMS: atom_id res chain seq x y z
N MET A 1 6.04 -18.94 -1.51
CA MET A 1 5.30 -18.23 -2.56
C MET A 1 6.16 -17.07 -3.07
N ASN A 2 6.17 -16.76 -4.38
CA ASN A 2 6.96 -15.62 -4.88
C ASN A 2 6.23 -14.29 -4.61
N LYS A 3 6.96 -13.17 -4.59
CA LYS A 3 6.41 -11.84 -4.27
C LYS A 3 5.27 -11.41 -5.21
N TYR A 4 5.37 -11.74 -6.49
CA TYR A 4 4.33 -11.40 -7.47
C TYR A 4 2.99 -12.08 -7.15
N LYS A 5 3.01 -13.39 -6.87
CA LYS A 5 1.82 -14.14 -6.45
C LYS A 5 1.25 -13.61 -5.14
N LYS A 6 2.12 -13.29 -4.17
CA LYS A 6 1.70 -12.70 -2.89
C LYS A 6 0.91 -11.40 -3.11
N LEU A 7 1.42 -10.50 -3.95
CA LEU A 7 0.73 -9.23 -4.23
C LEU A 7 -0.61 -9.45 -4.95
N ILE A 8 -0.68 -10.37 -5.91
CA ILE A 8 -1.93 -10.72 -6.60
C ILE A 8 -2.97 -11.24 -5.59
N GLU A 9 -2.60 -12.19 -4.75
CA GLU A 9 -3.49 -12.76 -3.72
C GLU A 9 -3.96 -11.70 -2.72
N LEU A 10 -3.07 -10.80 -2.28
CA LEU A 10 -3.45 -9.69 -1.40
C LEU A 10 -4.48 -8.78 -2.06
N ILE A 11 -4.34 -8.49 -3.35
CA ILE A 11 -5.27 -7.62 -4.08
C ILE A 11 -6.63 -8.31 -4.25
N GLU A 12 -6.64 -9.52 -4.82
CA GLU A 12 -7.86 -10.24 -5.18
C GLU A 12 -8.69 -10.63 -3.94
N ASN A 13 -8.03 -11.08 -2.87
CA ASN A 13 -8.72 -11.57 -1.67
C ASN A 13 -9.28 -10.46 -0.77
N ASN A 14 -8.83 -9.20 -0.94
CA ASN A 14 -9.20 -8.09 -0.04
C ASN A 14 -10.03 -7.00 -0.72
N GLY A 15 -10.56 -7.27 -1.92
CA GLY A 15 -11.40 -6.32 -2.66
C GLY A 15 -10.63 -5.08 -3.10
N LEU A 16 -9.34 -5.23 -3.39
CA LEU A 16 -8.51 -4.19 -3.97
C LEU A 16 -8.48 -4.36 -5.50
N GLU A 17 -8.08 -3.33 -6.23
CA GLU A 17 -7.88 -3.40 -7.67
C GLU A 17 -6.72 -2.50 -8.12
N ILE A 18 -6.21 -2.73 -9.33
CA ILE A 18 -5.23 -1.83 -9.95
C ILE A 18 -5.97 -0.88 -10.90
N GLN A 19 -5.95 0.41 -10.58
CA GLN A 19 -6.44 1.47 -11.44
C GLN A 19 -5.29 2.15 -12.17
N SER A 20 -5.56 2.53 -13.42
CA SER A 20 -4.55 3.05 -14.31
C SER A 20 -4.95 4.45 -14.80
N LYS A 21 -4.06 5.43 -14.62
CA LYS A 21 -4.35 6.84 -14.95
C LYS A 21 -3.16 7.48 -15.66
N LYS A 22 -3.39 8.05 -16.84
CA LYS A 22 -2.36 8.84 -17.54
C LYS A 22 -1.96 10.06 -16.68
N CYS A 23 -0.68 10.39 -16.67
CA CYS A 23 -0.16 11.61 -16.06
C CYS A 23 0.71 12.37 -17.06
N TYR A 24 0.93 13.64 -16.77
CA TYR A 24 1.77 14.53 -17.56
C TYR A 24 2.54 15.44 -16.62
N ASP A 25 3.86 15.46 -16.76
CA ASP A 25 4.74 16.41 -16.10
C ASP A 25 5.05 17.57 -17.08
N PRO A 26 4.53 18.78 -16.84
CA PRO A 26 4.79 19.92 -17.70
C PRO A 26 6.23 20.43 -17.65
N GLN A 27 7.01 20.12 -16.61
CA GLN A 27 8.40 20.59 -16.49
C GLN A 27 9.33 19.83 -17.44
N SER A 28 9.12 18.53 -17.58
CA SER A 28 9.90 17.67 -18.48
C SER A 28 9.17 17.32 -19.80
N ALA A 29 7.92 17.75 -19.95
CA ALA A 29 6.98 17.34 -21.00
C ALA A 29 6.73 15.81 -21.07
N TRP A 30 6.99 15.08 -20.00
CA TRP A 30 6.83 13.64 -19.93
C TRP A 30 5.36 13.23 -19.66
N THR A 31 4.81 12.32 -20.45
CA THR A 31 3.47 11.69 -20.34
C THR A 31 3.44 10.27 -19.74
N GLY A 32 3.45 10.11 -18.42
CA GLY A 32 3.40 8.82 -17.75
C GLY A 32 2.06 8.11 -17.64
N LYS A 33 2.07 6.99 -16.90
CA LYS A 33 0.87 6.28 -16.47
C LYS A 33 1.04 5.75 -15.05
N HIS A 34 0.23 6.26 -14.13
CA HIS A 34 0.13 5.70 -12.79
C HIS A 34 -0.55 4.34 -12.80
N LEU A 35 -0.09 3.47 -11.90
CA LEU A 35 -0.65 2.15 -11.64
C LEU A 35 -0.95 2.05 -10.15
N TRP A 36 -2.11 2.57 -9.75
CA TRP A 36 -2.52 2.65 -8.37
C TRP A 36 -3.19 1.36 -7.91
N ILE A 37 -2.71 0.77 -6.81
CA ILE A 37 -3.50 -0.17 -6.03
C ILE A 37 -4.51 0.66 -5.22
N VAL A 38 -5.79 0.32 -5.32
CA VAL A 38 -6.87 1.04 -4.66
C VAL A 38 -7.81 0.10 -3.92
N ASP A 39 -8.41 0.59 -2.83
CA ASP A 39 -9.58 -0.05 -2.23
C ASP A 39 -10.81 0.24 -3.10
N LYS A 40 -11.42 -0.80 -3.67
CA LYS A 40 -12.56 -0.65 -4.58
C LYS A 40 -13.78 0.01 -3.93
N LYS A 41 -14.03 -0.27 -2.65
CA LYS A 41 -15.19 0.25 -1.91
C LYS A 41 -15.00 1.71 -1.51
N ASN A 42 -13.82 2.04 -0.99
CA ASN A 42 -13.54 3.37 -0.43
C ASN A 42 -12.88 4.33 -1.42
N GLN A 43 -12.43 3.82 -2.58
CA GLN A 43 -11.65 4.54 -3.58
C GLN A 43 -10.35 5.16 -3.01
N ASN A 44 -9.84 4.59 -1.92
CA ASN A 44 -8.59 5.01 -1.31
C ASN A 44 -7.42 4.46 -2.11
N LYS A 45 -6.50 5.35 -2.51
CA LYS A 45 -5.23 4.98 -3.12
C LYS A 45 -4.27 4.48 -2.05
N ILE A 46 -3.73 3.29 -2.27
CA ILE A 46 -2.85 2.63 -1.31
C ILE A 46 -1.40 2.81 -1.75
N PHE A 47 -1.08 2.44 -2.99
CA PHE A 47 0.29 2.45 -3.49
C PHE A 47 0.35 2.65 -5.00
N ASP A 48 1.36 3.38 -5.50
CA ASP A 48 1.59 3.55 -6.95
C ASP A 48 2.77 2.68 -7.41
N LEU A 49 2.44 1.62 -8.14
CA LEU A 49 3.42 0.67 -8.68
C LEU A 49 4.36 1.32 -9.71
N SER A 50 3.96 2.42 -10.33
CA SER A 50 4.74 3.08 -11.39
C SER A 50 5.82 4.04 -10.87
N GLY A 51 5.96 4.19 -9.55
CA GLY A 51 6.93 5.11 -8.95
C GLY A 51 6.74 6.54 -9.43
N ASN A 52 5.50 7.05 -9.42
CA ASN A 52 5.08 8.37 -9.90
C ASN A 52 4.84 8.48 -11.42
N GLY A 53 4.33 7.42 -12.04
CA GLY A 53 3.94 7.40 -13.45
C GLY A 53 5.07 7.11 -14.44
N TYR A 54 6.29 6.89 -13.93
CA TYR A 54 7.48 6.67 -14.74
C TYR A 54 7.62 5.22 -15.20
N CYS A 55 7.81 4.28 -14.28
CA CYS A 55 8.08 2.88 -14.62
C CYS A 55 7.75 1.94 -13.47
N PHE A 56 7.18 0.78 -13.80
CA PHE A 56 6.96 -0.29 -12.84
C PHE A 56 8.21 -1.15 -12.68
N HIS A 57 8.90 -0.98 -11.55
CA HIS A 57 10.11 -1.72 -11.22
C HIS A 57 9.84 -2.87 -10.24
N ASP A 58 10.68 -3.91 -10.30
CA ASP A 58 10.57 -5.08 -9.44
C ASP A 58 10.64 -4.75 -7.93
N THR A 59 11.42 -3.74 -7.56
CA THR A 59 11.51 -3.24 -6.17
C THR A 59 10.17 -2.68 -5.67
N LYS A 60 9.34 -2.15 -6.57
CA LYS A 60 8.00 -1.64 -6.22
C LYS A 60 7.03 -2.73 -5.82
N VAL A 61 7.30 -3.99 -6.17
CA VAL A 61 6.45 -5.12 -5.74
C VAL A 61 6.58 -5.36 -4.24
N GLU A 62 7.79 -5.27 -3.69
CA GLU A 62 8.03 -5.47 -2.25
C GLU A 62 7.44 -4.32 -1.44
N GLU A 63 7.72 -3.08 -1.85
CA GLU A 63 7.12 -1.87 -1.24
C GLU A 63 5.58 -1.93 -1.26
N ALA A 64 4.99 -2.36 -2.38
CA ALA A 64 3.54 -2.50 -2.51
C ALA A 64 2.95 -3.54 -1.55
N ILE A 65 3.64 -4.67 -1.36
CA ILE A 65 3.20 -5.70 -0.42
C ILE A 65 3.18 -5.15 1.01
N GLU A 66 4.25 -4.46 1.44
CA GLU A 66 4.33 -3.88 2.78
C GLU A 66 3.23 -2.85 3.03
N GLU A 67 3.00 -1.92 2.09
CA GLU A 67 1.96 -0.91 2.23
C GLU A 67 0.54 -1.48 2.17
N VAL A 68 0.30 -2.52 1.35
CA VAL A 68 -0.99 -3.22 1.32
C VAL A 68 -1.23 -3.97 2.64
N GLU A 69 -0.25 -4.70 3.16
CA GLU A 69 -0.39 -5.40 4.46
C GLU A 69 -0.66 -4.42 5.60
N LYS A 70 0.06 -3.29 5.61
CA LYS A 70 -0.18 -2.20 6.56
C LYS A 70 -1.59 -1.64 6.42
N TYR A 71 -2.03 -1.34 5.20
CA TYR A 71 -3.39 -0.86 4.93
C TYR A 71 -4.46 -1.81 5.47
N LEU A 72 -4.34 -3.11 5.19
CA LEU A 72 -5.27 -4.14 5.65
C LEU A 72 -5.26 -4.28 7.18
N SER A 73 -4.08 -4.19 7.81
CA SER A 73 -3.97 -4.24 9.27
C SER A 73 -4.71 -3.07 9.95
N LEU A 74 -4.56 -1.86 9.40
CA LEU A 74 -5.20 -0.64 9.92
C LEU A 74 -6.70 -0.63 9.65
N LYS A 75 -7.14 -1.16 8.49
CA LYS A 75 -8.56 -1.28 8.14
C LYS A 75 -9.34 -2.14 9.15
N ASN A 76 -8.66 -3.05 9.84
CA ASN A 76 -9.25 -3.89 10.87
C ASN A 76 -9.14 -3.28 12.29
N MET A 77 -8.42 -2.17 12.49
CA MET A 77 -8.33 -1.45 13.78
C MET A 77 -9.56 -0.55 14.00
N ASN A 78 -10.74 -1.14 14.09
CA ASN A 78 -11.99 -0.38 14.24
C ASN A 78 -12.42 -0.21 15.70
N ALA A 79 -11.82 -0.92 16.65
CA ALA A 79 -12.14 -0.84 18.07
C ALA A 79 -10.96 -0.32 18.91
N PHE A 80 -11.27 0.32 20.03
CA PHE A 80 -10.27 0.75 21.01
C PHE A 80 -9.43 -0.43 21.53
N ASP A 81 -10.02 -1.62 21.66
CA ASP A 81 -9.31 -2.83 22.07
C ASP A 81 -8.25 -3.27 21.06
N ASP A 82 -8.49 -3.09 19.76
CA ASP A 82 -7.49 -3.42 18.72
C ASP A 82 -6.31 -2.43 18.79
N PHE A 83 -6.62 -1.14 18.97
CA PHE A 83 -5.60 -0.12 19.21
C PHE A 83 -4.80 -0.39 20.48
N LYS A 84 -5.47 -0.72 21.59
CA LYS A 84 -4.83 -1.05 22.87
C LYS A 84 -3.86 -2.23 22.71
N LYS A 85 -4.28 -3.32 22.07
CA LYS A 85 -3.40 -4.47 21.77
C LYS A 85 -2.18 -4.08 20.94
N TRP A 86 -2.37 -3.19 19.96
CA TRP A 86 -1.26 -2.68 19.16
C TRP A 86 -0.29 -1.85 20.02
N VAL A 87 -0.78 -0.96 20.88
CA VAL A 87 0.05 -0.17 21.80
C VAL A 87 0.83 -1.08 22.75
N GLU A 88 0.16 -2.03 23.40
CA GLU A 88 0.80 -2.98 24.33
C GLU A 88 1.92 -3.79 23.65
N LYS A 89 1.73 -4.17 22.38
CA LYS A 89 2.75 -4.90 21.60
C LYS A 89 3.95 -4.04 21.22
N ASN A 90 3.77 -2.74 20.98
CA ASN A 90 4.79 -1.87 20.38
C ASN A 90 5.41 -0.86 21.36
N ALA A 91 4.81 -0.65 22.53
CA ALA A 91 5.35 0.23 23.55
C ALA A 91 6.74 -0.26 24.02
N LYS A 92 7.73 0.62 23.98
CA LYS A 92 9.07 0.33 24.50
C LYS A 92 9.13 0.71 25.98
N PRO A 93 9.73 -0.12 26.85
CA PRO A 93 9.94 0.25 28.24
C PRO A 93 10.86 1.46 28.32
N GLN A 94 10.55 2.39 29.22
CA GLN A 94 11.45 3.48 29.53
C GLN A 94 12.60 2.92 30.38
N GLU A 95 13.81 2.90 29.82
CA GLU A 95 15.00 2.69 30.63
C GLU A 95 15.22 3.97 31.45
N ASN A 96 15.22 3.84 32.78
CA ASN A 96 15.61 4.95 33.65
C ASN A 96 17.08 5.27 33.35
N ALA A 97 17.34 6.52 32.97
CA ALA A 97 18.69 7.05 32.72
C ALA A 97 19.51 7.14 34.00
#